data_AF-A0A5J4X1K9-F1
#
_entry.id   AF-A0A5J4X1K9-F1
#
_cell.length_a   1.000
_cell.length_b   1.000
_cell.length_c   1.000
_cell.angle_alpha   90.00
_cell.angle_beta   90.00
_cell.angle_gamma   90.00
#
_symmetry.space_group_name_H-M   'P 1'
#
loop_
_entity.id
_entity.type
_entity.pdbx_description
1 polymer ?
#
loop_
_entity_poly.entity_id
_entity_poly.type
_entity_poly.pdbx_seq_one_letter_code
_entity_poly.pdbx_strand_id
1 'polypeptide(L)'
;MAKILDSEYEDVREKAIKIISDIIEAGKEGLKDGQQHPYRQQLSDDGTIAKLISIFVDKKNHNIEYNLRKTLIYLFKAFPLPSEIRVDLIEYLKVVNDFNDLALLAECL
;
A
#
# COMPACT_ATOMS: atom_id res chain seq x y z
N MET A 1 -6.38 5.47 -10.82
CA MET A 1 -7.32 4.49 -10.24
C MET A 1 -8.25 5.09 -9.19
N ALA A 2 -7.91 6.27 -8.64
CA ALA A 2 -8.66 6.96 -7.59
C ALA A 2 -10.20 6.93 -7.72
N LYS A 3 -10.78 7.21 -8.89
CA LYS A 3 -12.24 7.31 -9.07
C LYS A 3 -13.04 6.07 -8.65
N ILE A 4 -12.51 4.85 -8.85
CA ILE A 4 -13.26 3.62 -8.47
C ILE A 4 -13.23 3.38 -6.95
N LEU A 5 -12.23 3.95 -6.27
CA LEU A 5 -12.12 3.91 -4.80
C LEU A 5 -13.11 4.87 -4.11
N ASP A 6 -13.76 5.75 -4.87
CA ASP A 6 -14.84 6.64 -4.40
C ASP A 6 -16.24 6.03 -4.59
N SER A 7 -16.34 4.79 -5.08
CA SER A 7 -17.62 4.10 -5.21
C SER A 7 -18.38 4.09 -3.87
N GLU A 8 -19.68 4.36 -3.89
CA GLU A 8 -20.54 4.25 -2.71
C GLU A 8 -20.67 2.79 -2.24
N TYR A 9 -20.59 1.85 -3.19
CA TYR A 9 -20.65 0.42 -2.94
C TYR A 9 -19.32 -0.11 -2.38
N GLU A 10 -19.39 -0.72 -1.19
CA GLU A 10 -18.23 -1.27 -0.48
C GLU A 10 -17.53 -2.38 -1.26
N ASP A 11 -18.29 -3.36 -1.75
CA ASP A 11 -17.82 -4.48 -2.58
C ASP A 11 -17.03 -4.01 -3.83
N VAL A 12 -17.46 -2.94 -4.47
CA VAL A 12 -16.74 -2.33 -5.60
C VAL A 12 -15.40 -1.76 -5.14
N ARG A 13 -15.36 -1.06 -4.00
CA ARG A 13 -14.09 -0.56 -3.43
C ARG A 13 -13.17 -1.71 -3.03
N GLU A 14 -13.68 -2.77 -2.40
CA GLU A 14 -12.90 -3.95 -2.02
C GLU A 14 -12.28 -4.61 -3.24
N LYS A 15 -13.08 -4.81 -4.29
CA LYS A 15 -12.62 -5.42 -5.53
C LYS A 15 -11.57 -4.56 -6.21
N ALA A 16 -11.74 -3.23 -6.21
CA ALA A 16 -10.76 -2.31 -6.74
C ALA A 16 -9.43 -2.38 -5.97
N ILE A 17 -9.45 -2.39 -4.63
CA ILE A 17 -8.23 -2.51 -3.81
C ILE A 17 -7.53 -3.84 -4.09
N LYS A 18 -8.27 -4.94 -4.21
CA LYS A 18 -7.68 -6.23 -4.58
C LYS A 18 -6.97 -6.17 -5.93
N ILE A 19 -7.64 -5.64 -6.96
CA ILE A 19 -7.05 -5.49 -8.30
C ILE A 19 -5.79 -4.62 -8.26
N ILE A 20 -5.82 -3.51 -7.52
CA ILE A 20 -4.65 -2.65 -7.34
C ILE A 20 -3.52 -3.43 -6.67
N SER A 21 -3.80 -4.16 -5.59
CA SER A 21 -2.83 -4.99 -4.87
C SER A 21 -2.16 -6.00 -5.80
N ASP A 22 -2.93 -6.72 -6.62
CA ASP A 22 -2.42 -7.70 -7.58
C ASP A 22 -1.46 -7.03 -8.60
N ILE A 23 -1.81 -5.83 -9.09
CA ILE A 23 -0.97 -5.05 -10.02
C ILE A 23 0.33 -4.58 -9.35
N ILE A 24 0.24 -4.07 -8.12
CA ILE A 24 1.42 -3.61 -7.37
C ILE A 24 2.33 -4.79 -7.03
N GLU A 25 1.77 -5.92 -6.61
CA GLU A 25 2.56 -7.11 -6.32
C GLU A 25 3.32 -7.61 -7.56
N ALA A 26 2.66 -7.66 -8.72
CA ALA A 26 3.32 -8.00 -9.98
C ALA A 26 4.40 -6.98 -10.37
N GLY A 27 4.15 -5.69 -10.13
CA GLY A 27 5.12 -4.60 -10.40
C GLY A 27 6.37 -4.63 -9.51
N LYS A 28 6.35 -5.41 -8.42
CA LYS A 28 7.49 -5.61 -7.52
C LYS A 28 8.51 -6.62 -8.06
N GLU A 29 8.10 -7.51 -8.97
CA GLU A 29 8.97 -8.59 -9.45
C GLU A 29 10.22 -8.02 -10.16
N GLY A 30 11.40 -8.48 -9.75
CA GLY A 30 12.68 -8.04 -10.31
C GLY A 30 13.22 -6.70 -9.80
N LEU A 31 12.53 -6.03 -8.86
CA LEU A 31 13.09 -4.84 -8.22
C LEU A 31 14.30 -5.19 -7.34
N LYS A 32 15.36 -4.40 -7.47
CA LYS A 32 16.56 -4.49 -6.62
C LYS A 32 16.36 -3.70 -5.33
N ASP A 33 17.24 -3.94 -4.36
CA ASP A 33 17.30 -3.16 -3.13
C ASP A 33 17.55 -1.67 -3.42
N GLY A 34 16.82 -0.81 -2.72
CA GLY A 34 16.85 0.64 -2.90
C GLY A 34 16.08 1.14 -4.13
N GLN A 35 15.55 0.25 -4.99
CA GLN A 35 14.71 0.67 -6.11
C GLN A 35 13.26 0.87 -5.66
N GLN A 36 12.74 2.06 -5.96
CA GLN A 36 11.34 2.41 -5.73
C GLN A 36 10.42 1.66 -6.68
N HIS A 37 9.17 1.48 -6.25
CA HIS A 37 8.16 0.81 -7.06
C HIS A 37 7.85 1.62 -8.35
N PRO A 38 7.80 0.99 -9.54
CA PRO A 38 7.67 1.69 -10.82
C PRO A 38 6.37 2.49 -10.95
N TYR A 39 5.29 2.00 -10.35
CA TYR A 39 4.00 2.70 -10.37
C TYR A 39 3.83 3.76 -9.28
N ARG A 40 4.82 3.93 -8.38
CA ARG A 40 4.69 4.84 -7.23
C ARG A 40 4.40 6.27 -7.67
N GLN A 41 5.21 6.81 -8.59
CA GLN A 41 5.07 8.20 -9.03
C GLN A 41 3.73 8.42 -9.72
N GLN A 42 3.39 7.58 -10.70
CA GLN A 42 2.13 7.67 -11.42
C GLN A 42 0.90 7.62 -10.50
N LEU A 43 0.90 6.74 -9.49
CA LEU A 43 -0.21 6.61 -8.54
C LEU A 43 -0.23 7.69 -7.45
N SER A 44 0.90 8.35 -7.24
CA SER A 44 0.95 9.59 -6.46
C SER A 44 0.29 10.72 -7.25
N ASP A 45 0.66 10.88 -8.53
CA ASP A 45 0.21 11.97 -9.40
C ASP A 45 -1.30 11.91 -9.68
N ASP A 46 -1.85 10.70 -9.80
CA ASP A 46 -3.29 10.51 -10.05
C ASP A 46 -4.15 10.48 -8.77
N GLY A 47 -3.53 10.70 -7.59
CA GLY A 47 -4.20 10.74 -6.29
C GLY A 47 -4.58 9.37 -5.71
N THR A 48 -4.24 8.26 -6.37
CA THR A 48 -4.57 6.91 -5.88
C THR A 48 -3.89 6.61 -4.53
N ILE A 49 -2.61 6.97 -4.36
CA ILE A 49 -1.90 6.76 -3.08
C ILE A 49 -2.58 7.52 -1.93
N ALA A 50 -2.91 8.80 -2.14
CA ALA A 50 -3.60 9.61 -1.14
C ALA A 50 -4.94 8.98 -0.73
N LYS A 51 -5.68 8.43 -1.70
CA LYS A 51 -6.95 7.75 -1.44
C LYS A 51 -6.77 6.44 -0.65
N LEU A 52 -5.77 5.62 -1.00
CA LEU A 52 -5.46 4.39 -0.27
C LEU A 52 -5.09 4.67 1.19
N ILE A 53 -4.30 5.74 1.43
CA ILE A 53 -3.96 6.20 2.78
C ILE A 53 -5.22 6.63 3.55
N SER A 54 -6.08 7.43 2.93
CA SER A 54 -7.34 7.86 3.55
C SER A 54 -8.22 6.67 3.93
N ILE A 55 -8.33 5.66 3.07
CA ILE A 55 -9.10 4.43 3.36
C ILE A 55 -8.45 3.65 4.51
N PHE A 56 -7.12 3.57 4.55
CA PHE A 56 -6.40 2.87 5.60
C PHE A 56 -6.60 3.54 6.98
N VAL A 57 -6.60 4.87 7.02
CA VAL A 57 -6.79 5.64 8.25
C VAL A 57 -8.24 5.62 8.74
N ASP A 58 -9.24 5.47 7.86
CA ASP A 58 -10.67 5.49 8.25
C ASP A 58 -11.12 4.26 9.08
N LYS A 59 -10.26 3.24 9.30
CA LYS A 59 -10.41 2.09 10.23
C LYS A 59 -11.76 1.32 10.26
N LYS A 60 -12.73 1.65 9.40
CA LYS A 60 -14.08 1.05 9.36
C LYS A 60 -14.16 -0.22 8.49
N ASN A 61 -13.16 -0.49 7.64
CA ASN A 61 -13.14 -1.64 6.74
C ASN A 61 -12.22 -2.74 7.27
N HIS A 62 -12.75 -3.67 8.05
CA HIS A 62 -11.99 -4.78 8.62
C HIS A 62 -11.56 -5.85 7.60
N ASN A 63 -12.24 -5.97 6.45
CA ASN A 63 -12.01 -7.06 5.49
C ASN A 63 -10.87 -6.81 4.49
N ILE A 64 -10.53 -5.55 4.19
CA ILE A 64 -9.56 -5.20 3.13
C ILE A 64 -8.16 -4.92 3.70
N GLU A 65 -8.00 -5.13 5.00
CA GLU A 65 -6.83 -4.69 5.74
C GLU A 65 -5.53 -5.28 5.16
N TYR A 66 -5.53 -6.56 4.80
CA TYR A 66 -4.35 -7.22 4.23
C TYR A 66 -3.90 -6.64 2.89
N ASN A 67 -4.79 -6.61 1.89
CA ASN A 67 -4.45 -6.12 0.54
C ASN A 67 -4.03 -4.65 0.58
N LEU A 68 -4.71 -3.84 1.39
CA LEU A 68 -4.38 -2.42 1.55
C LEU A 68 -3.01 -2.24 2.20
N ARG A 69 -2.70 -2.99 3.28
CA ARG A 69 -1.38 -2.97 3.93
C ARG A 69 -0.28 -3.37 2.95
N LYS A 70 -0.43 -4.51 2.25
CA LYS A 70 0.55 -4.99 1.26
C LYS A 70 0.78 -3.98 0.14
N THR A 71 -0.30 -3.41 -0.38
CA THR A 71 -0.24 -2.35 -1.41
C THR A 71 0.59 -1.16 -0.93
N LEU A 72 0.32 -0.66 0.28
CA LEU A 72 1.07 0.47 0.85
C LEU A 72 2.53 0.11 1.10
N ILE A 73 2.83 -1.06 1.67
CA ILE A 73 4.20 -1.52 1.91
C ILE A 73 5.01 -1.53 0.60
N TYR A 74 4.45 -2.12 -0.46
CA TYR A 74 5.15 -2.23 -1.74
C TYR A 74 5.31 -0.87 -2.44
N LEU A 75 4.29 -0.01 -2.39
CA LEU A 75 4.38 1.34 -2.96
C LEU A 75 5.39 2.23 -2.24
N PHE A 76 5.62 1.98 -0.95
CA PHE A 76 6.59 2.69 -0.13
C PHE A 76 7.92 1.93 0.06
N LYS A 77 8.17 0.86 -0.70
CA LYS A 77 9.51 0.25 -0.81
C LYS A 77 10.53 1.32 -1.19
N ALA A 78 11.64 1.38 -0.46
CA ALA A 78 12.72 2.34 -0.68
C ALA A 78 12.24 3.81 -0.76
N PHE A 79 11.14 4.14 -0.09
CA PHE A 79 10.60 5.50 -0.01
C PHE A 79 10.09 5.81 1.41
N PRO A 80 10.22 7.05 1.92
CA PRO A 80 9.74 7.40 3.25
C PRO A 80 8.24 7.13 3.45
N LEU A 81 7.88 6.36 4.48
CA LEU A 81 6.49 6.19 4.87
C LEU A 81 5.90 7.51 5.42
N PRO A 82 4.65 7.86 5.05
CA PRO A 82 3.90 8.95 5.68
C PRO A 82 3.72 8.68 7.18
N SER A 83 3.84 9.73 8.00
CA SER A 83 3.76 9.61 9.46
C SER A 83 2.44 9.00 9.95
N GLU A 84 1.35 9.25 9.21
CA GLU A 84 -0.02 8.84 9.53
C GLU A 84 -0.21 7.31 9.50
N ILE A 85 0.54 6.59 8.66
CA ILE A 85 0.40 5.14 8.46
C ILE A 85 1.59 4.34 9.00
N ARG A 86 2.70 5.02 9.30
CA ARG A 86 3.98 4.38 9.61
C ARG A 86 3.92 3.48 10.83
N VAL A 87 3.32 3.94 11.94
CA VAL A 87 3.23 3.17 13.18
C VAL A 87 2.38 1.92 12.96
N ASP A 88 1.17 2.10 12.44
CA ASP A 88 0.21 1.01 12.21
C ASP A 88 0.75 -0.07 11.26
N LEU A 89 1.55 0.29 10.24
CA LEU A 89 2.19 -0.68 9.34
C LEU A 89 3.37 -1.41 9.98
N ILE A 90 4.27 -0.70 10.66
CA ILE A 90 5.45 -1.30 11.29
C ILE A 90 5.04 -2.23 12.43
N GLU A 91 4.08 -1.83 13.26
CA GLU A 91 3.59 -2.67 14.36
C GLU A 91 2.91 -3.93 13.84
N TYR A 92 2.09 -3.82 12.79
CA TYR A 92 1.50 -4.98 12.15
C TYR A 92 2.57 -5.98 11.67
N LEU A 93 3.57 -5.50 10.93
CA LEU A 93 4.64 -6.36 10.40
C LEU A 93 5.44 -7.06 11.51
N LYS A 94 5.66 -6.37 12.64
CA LYS A 94 6.28 -6.99 13.81
C LYS A 94 5.40 -8.07 14.43
N VAL A 95 4.09 -7.83 14.56
CA VAL A 95 3.14 -8.79 15.14
C VAL A 95 3.05 -10.06 14.28
N VAL A 96 3.02 -9.92 12.95
CA VAL A 96 2.97 -11.06 12.03
C VAL A 96 4.34 -11.67 11.71
N ASN A 97 5.43 -11.11 12.26
CA ASN A 97 6.82 -11.50 12.02
C ASN A 97 7.22 -11.48 10.52
N ASP A 98 6.68 -10.54 9.73
CA ASP A 98 7.03 -10.37 8.32
C ASP A 98 8.23 -9.43 8.18
N PHE A 99 9.42 -9.99 8.44
CA PHE A 99 10.68 -9.26 8.34
C PHE A 99 11.07 -8.94 6.89
N ASN A 100 10.54 -9.66 5.91
CA ASN A 100 10.80 -9.40 4.50
C ASN A 100 10.16 -8.07 4.09
N ASP A 101 8.87 -7.91 4.38
CA ASP A 101 8.16 -6.65 4.12
C ASP A 101 8.71 -5.49 4.95
N LEU A 102 9.16 -5.77 6.18
CA LEU A 102 9.82 -4.75 7.02
C LEU A 102 11.15 -4.29 6.40
N ALA A 103 11.93 -5.21 5.81
CA ALA A 103 13.17 -4.87 5.13
C ALA A 103 12.92 -3.95 3.92
N LEU A 104 11.86 -4.19 3.14
CA LEU A 104 11.50 -3.33 2.00
C LEU A 104 11.32 -1.85 2.40
N LEU A 105 10.71 -1.61 3.56
CA LEU A 105 10.49 -0.28 4.11
C LEU A 105 11.78 0.35 4.65
N ALA A 106 12.73 -0.48 5.12
CA ALA A 106 14.00 -0.03 5.68
C ALA A 106 15.04 0.36 4.62
N GLU A 107 14.79 0.05 3.35
CA GLU A 107 15.65 0.45 2.21
C GLU A 107 15.59 1.94 1.88
N CYS A 108 14.72 2.70 2.55
CA CYS A 108 14.67 4.15 2.42
C CYS A 108 15.93 4.78 3.04
N LEU A 109 16.94 5.05 2.20
CA LEU A 109 18.18 5.76 2.55
C LEU A 109 18.05 7.27 2.34
#